data_AF-A0A4R9LU65-F1
#
_entry.id   AF-A0A4R9LU65-F1
#
_cell.length_a   1.000
_cell.length_b   1.000
_cell.length_c   1.000
_cell.angle_alpha   90.00
_cell.angle_beta   90.00
_cell.angle_gamma   90.00
#
_symmetry.space_group_name_H-M   'P 1'
#
loop_
_entity.id
_entity.type
_entity.pdbx_description
1 polymer ?
#
loop_
_entity_poly.entity_id
_entity_poly.type
_entity_poly.pdbx_seq_one_letter_code
_entity_poly.pdbx_strand_id
1 'polypeptide(L)'
;MIKFFLFFLFLLLIGCNAINNLESKIKITNLKNDSKLITIIDVDGESLLHMKNQGFHSSLLNLLNILKEKKPKIIFIAYSFVDFDEKKSFFYEGLNSNFQTISTFILNNEQTIAGYNQSTKGFIGSKIKAIKKTNEEGYYHYSGIELPPLKIIKESKAICATYDYPNNLGEIDNIYAYHEFENCPLTITNELLYSDSLQIKFDDDQAQYALYSIKNDKPIRVIQHIGTETKYNFNYTPIQKKIYKKIKAKDLLEGNAKIEFSQIYIINSSQNKFKLLGGEEIYGSDLLGSKVFTFLDLASKISVF
;
A
#
# COMPACT_ATOMS: atom_id res chain seq x y z
N MET A 1 35.49 42.42 -13.13
CA MET A 1 34.12 41.96 -13.46
C MET A 1 33.98 40.44 -13.51
N ILE A 2 34.79 39.71 -14.29
CA ILE A 2 34.65 38.24 -14.46
C ILE A 2 34.70 37.44 -13.13
N LYS A 3 35.58 37.81 -12.19
CA LYS A 3 35.68 37.15 -10.87
C LYS A 3 34.43 37.34 -9.99
N PHE A 4 33.76 38.49 -10.11
CA PHE A 4 32.55 38.78 -9.33
C PHE A 4 31.33 38.02 -9.89
N PHE A 5 31.27 37.86 -11.22
CA PHE A 5 30.24 37.07 -11.89
C PHE A 5 30.35 35.57 -11.57
N LEU A 6 31.57 35.02 -11.54
CA LEU A 6 31.81 33.63 -11.12
C LEU A 6 31.42 33.38 -9.67
N PHE A 7 31.71 34.31 -8.75
CA PHE A 7 31.32 34.21 -7.34
C PHE A 7 29.79 34.24 -7.16
N PHE A 8 29.09 35.10 -7.91
CA PHE A 8 27.63 35.17 -7.89
C PHE A 8 26.98 33.91 -8.48
N LEU A 9 27.56 33.36 -9.56
CA LEU A 9 27.14 32.08 -10.14
C LEU A 9 27.35 30.92 -9.14
N PHE A 10 28.46 30.93 -8.42
CA PHE A 10 28.75 29.91 -7.40
C PHE A 10 27.79 30.00 -6.21
N LEU A 11 27.45 31.22 -5.75
CA LEU A 11 26.44 31.43 -4.71
C LEU A 11 25.03 31.04 -5.16
N LEU A 12 24.67 31.28 -6.44
CA LEU A 12 23.40 30.82 -7.02
C LEU A 12 23.33 29.28 -7.10
N LEU A 13 24.43 28.62 -7.47
CA LEU A 13 24.50 27.16 -7.52
C LEU A 13 24.44 26.52 -6.12
N ILE A 14 25.10 27.11 -5.13
CA ILE A 14 25.00 26.66 -3.72
C ILE A 14 23.60 26.94 -3.17
N GLY A 15 23.03 28.11 -3.47
CA GLY A 15 21.69 28.51 -3.04
C GLY A 15 20.60 27.62 -3.62
N CYS A 16 20.66 27.27 -4.90
CA CYS A 16 19.73 26.33 -5.54
C CYS A 16 19.80 24.93 -4.90
N ASN A 17 21.00 24.44 -4.58
CA ASN A 17 21.16 23.15 -3.90
C ASN A 17 20.62 23.19 -2.46
N ALA A 18 20.83 24.27 -1.73
CA ALA A 18 20.33 24.43 -0.37
C ALA A 18 18.80 24.54 -0.31
N ILE A 19 18.18 25.27 -1.25
CA ILE A 19 16.72 25.42 -1.34
C ILE A 19 16.05 24.09 -1.71
N ASN A 20 16.59 23.38 -2.71
CA ASN A 20 16.07 22.06 -3.10
C ASN A 20 16.11 21.05 -1.93
N ASN A 21 17.18 21.08 -1.14
CA ASN A 21 17.35 20.19 0.01
C ASN A 21 16.40 20.55 1.18
N LEU A 22 16.13 21.85 1.38
CA LEU A 22 15.17 22.33 2.37
C LEU A 22 13.73 21.98 1.99
N GLU A 23 13.37 22.13 0.71
CA GLU A 23 12.04 21.81 0.20
C GLU A 23 11.75 20.31 0.28
N SER A 24 12.72 19.45 -0.07
CA SER A 24 12.60 18.00 0.12
C SER A 24 12.45 17.62 1.59
N LYS A 25 13.16 18.31 2.50
CA LYS A 25 13.10 18.07 3.94
C LYS A 25 11.74 18.46 4.53
N ILE A 26 11.16 19.59 4.10
CA ILE A 26 9.83 20.04 4.55
C ILE A 26 8.73 19.08 4.05
N LYS A 27 8.78 18.64 2.79
CA LYS A 27 7.82 17.68 2.23
C LYS A 27 7.81 16.35 3.01
N ILE A 28 8.98 15.86 3.38
CA ILE A 28 9.13 14.56 4.03
C ILE A 28 8.83 14.61 5.53
N THR A 29 9.10 15.74 6.19
CA THR A 29 8.76 15.96 7.61
C THR A 29 7.23 15.95 7.83
N ASN A 30 6.45 16.40 6.85
CA ASN A 30 4.98 16.35 6.92
C ASN A 30 4.44 14.91 6.99
N LEU A 31 5.12 13.92 6.39
CA LEU A 31 4.70 12.52 6.41
C LEU A 31 4.71 11.89 7.82
N LYS A 32 5.54 12.42 8.74
CA LYS A 32 5.76 11.88 10.09
C LYS A 32 4.72 12.33 11.13
N ASN A 33 4.20 13.56 11.00
CA ASN A 33 3.28 14.17 11.97
C ASN A 33 1.84 13.65 11.89
N ASP A 34 1.67 12.59 11.13
CA ASP A 34 0.44 12.30 10.44
C ASP A 34 -0.08 10.95 10.99
N SER A 35 0.03 10.74 12.31
CA SER A 35 -0.55 9.58 13.02
C SER A 35 -2.09 9.51 12.95
N LYS A 36 -2.71 10.44 12.20
CA LYS A 36 -4.11 10.49 11.78
C LYS A 36 -4.32 10.11 10.29
N LEU A 37 -3.27 9.69 9.58
CA LEU A 37 -3.32 9.34 8.15
C LEU A 37 -4.19 8.14 7.85
N ILE A 38 -4.16 7.14 8.74
CA ILE A 38 -4.76 5.84 8.52
C ILE A 38 -5.90 5.65 9.51
N THR A 39 -7.09 5.41 8.98
CA THR A 39 -8.28 5.01 9.74
C THR A 39 -8.71 3.63 9.26
N ILE A 40 -8.94 2.72 10.21
CA ILE A 40 -9.43 1.37 9.91
C ILE A 40 -10.95 1.36 10.09
N ILE A 41 -11.63 0.84 9.08
CA ILE A 41 -13.07 0.58 9.11
C ILE A 41 -13.26 -0.92 9.30
N ASP A 42 -13.76 -1.32 10.46
CA ASP A 42 -13.84 -2.73 10.84
C ASP A 42 -15.18 -3.33 10.46
N VAL A 43 -15.17 -4.36 9.61
CA VAL A 43 -16.33 -5.21 9.34
C VAL A 43 -16.28 -6.39 10.31
N ASP A 44 -16.52 -6.09 11.59
CA ASP A 44 -16.63 -7.07 12.68
C ASP A 44 -17.86 -7.98 12.49
N GLY A 45 -18.03 -8.99 13.36
CA GLY A 45 -19.14 -9.94 13.24
C GLY A 45 -20.53 -9.27 13.21
N GLU A 46 -20.71 -8.22 14.02
CA GLU A 46 -21.94 -7.43 14.04
C GLU A 46 -22.14 -6.65 12.73
N SER A 47 -21.09 -6.00 12.24
CA SER A 47 -21.11 -5.27 10.97
C SER A 47 -21.36 -6.20 9.80
N LEU A 48 -20.72 -7.37 9.76
CA LEU A 48 -20.94 -8.36 8.72
C LEU A 48 -22.40 -8.83 8.70
N LEU A 49 -22.97 -9.11 9.87
CA LEU A 49 -24.38 -9.51 9.98
C LEU A 49 -25.32 -8.39 9.51
N HIS A 50 -25.07 -7.16 9.96
CA HIS A 50 -25.83 -5.97 9.52
C HIS A 50 -25.77 -5.81 8.00
N MET A 51 -24.57 -5.84 7.41
CA MET A 51 -24.36 -5.69 5.97
C MET A 51 -25.01 -6.83 5.19
N LYS A 52 -24.96 -8.07 5.68
CA LYS A 52 -25.65 -9.22 5.04
C LYS A 52 -27.16 -9.03 5.02
N ASN A 53 -27.75 -8.59 6.14
CA ASN A 53 -29.19 -8.37 6.25
C ASN A 53 -29.70 -7.26 5.30
N GLN A 54 -28.88 -6.24 5.05
CA GLN A 54 -29.19 -5.13 4.13
C GLN A 54 -28.71 -5.36 2.68
N GLY A 55 -28.12 -6.52 2.40
CA GLY A 55 -27.39 -6.79 1.17
C GLY A 55 -25.94 -6.31 1.25
N PHE A 56 -25.00 -7.26 1.30
CA PHE A 56 -23.59 -6.98 1.57
C PHE A 56 -22.96 -6.00 0.58
N HIS A 57 -23.21 -6.20 -0.73
CA HIS A 57 -22.65 -5.35 -1.79
C HIS A 57 -23.19 -3.92 -1.72
N SER A 58 -24.51 -3.75 -1.55
CA SER A 58 -25.13 -2.43 -1.40
C SER A 58 -24.61 -1.70 -0.17
N SER A 59 -24.48 -2.43 0.95
CA SER A 59 -23.91 -1.87 2.18
C SER A 59 -22.46 -1.43 2.01
N LEU A 60 -21.64 -2.23 1.32
CA LEU A 60 -20.26 -1.88 1.04
C LEU A 60 -20.15 -0.66 0.10
N LEU A 61 -21.02 -0.55 -0.90
CA LEU A 61 -21.09 0.64 -1.76
C LEU A 61 -21.49 1.90 -0.97
N ASN A 62 -22.47 1.79 -0.08
CA ASN A 62 -22.87 2.90 0.78
C ASN A 62 -21.72 3.33 1.70
N LEU A 63 -21.02 2.36 2.30
CA LEU A 63 -19.83 2.62 3.10
C LEU A 63 -18.77 3.35 2.27
N LEU A 64 -18.46 2.85 1.07
CA LEU A 64 -17.50 3.48 0.17
C LEU A 64 -17.91 4.91 -0.18
N ASN A 65 -19.19 5.18 -0.44
CA ASN A 65 -19.68 6.53 -0.73
C ASN A 65 -19.44 7.48 0.45
N ILE A 66 -19.75 7.06 1.68
CA ILE A 66 -19.46 7.83 2.91
C ILE A 66 -17.96 8.17 3.01
N LEU A 67 -17.08 7.21 2.71
CA LEU A 67 -15.63 7.44 2.73
C LEU A 67 -15.17 8.37 1.61
N LYS A 68 -15.68 8.18 0.38
CA LYS A 68 -15.33 8.98 -0.81
C LYS A 68 -15.70 10.46 -0.65
N GLU A 69 -16.78 10.77 0.06
CA GLU A 69 -17.15 12.15 0.40
C GLU A 69 -16.05 12.90 1.17
N LYS A 70 -15.22 12.16 1.92
CA LYS A 70 -14.07 12.74 2.63
C LYS A 70 -12.89 13.03 1.71
N LYS A 71 -12.95 12.63 0.44
CA LYS A 71 -11.89 12.78 -0.57
C LYS A 71 -10.52 12.28 -0.07
N PRO A 72 -10.44 11.04 0.47
CA PRO A 72 -9.16 10.45 0.85
C PRO A 72 -8.25 10.32 -0.37
N LYS A 73 -6.94 10.15 -0.16
CA LYS A 73 -6.04 9.74 -1.25
C LYS A 73 -6.19 8.26 -1.59
N ILE A 74 -6.55 7.44 -0.60
CA ILE A 74 -6.61 5.98 -0.73
C ILE A 74 -7.82 5.43 0.04
N ILE A 75 -8.56 4.55 -0.63
CA ILE A 75 -9.44 3.57 0.02
C ILE A 75 -8.93 2.20 -0.40
N PHE A 76 -8.52 1.41 0.59
CA PHE A 76 -8.05 0.05 0.41
C PHE A 76 -9.05 -0.92 1.02
N ILE A 77 -9.46 -1.92 0.23
CA ILE A 77 -10.39 -2.94 0.70
C ILE A 77 -9.59 -4.22 0.93
N ALA A 78 -9.29 -4.52 2.19
CA ALA A 78 -8.38 -5.60 2.55
C ALA A 78 -9.07 -6.95 2.45
N TYR A 79 -8.49 -7.90 1.70
CA TYR A 79 -8.91 -9.31 1.65
C TYR A 79 -10.38 -9.51 1.23
N SER A 80 -10.95 -8.56 0.48
CA SER A 80 -12.28 -8.72 -0.11
C SER A 80 -12.18 -9.37 -1.49
N PHE A 81 -13.26 -10.09 -1.84
CA PHE A 81 -13.62 -10.56 -3.19
C PHE A 81 -13.29 -12.01 -3.59
N VAL A 82 -12.97 -12.93 -2.69
CA VAL A 82 -12.69 -14.34 -3.09
C VAL A 82 -13.95 -15.12 -3.53
N ASP A 83 -15.16 -14.57 -3.37
CA ASP A 83 -16.40 -15.25 -3.79
C ASP A 83 -17.04 -14.57 -5.02
N PHE A 84 -16.65 -15.05 -6.20
CA PHE A 84 -16.98 -14.47 -7.50
C PHE A 84 -18.30 -15.02 -8.04
N ASP A 85 -19.27 -14.13 -8.22
CA ASP A 85 -20.39 -14.35 -9.15
C ASP A 85 -20.31 -13.24 -10.22
N GLU A 86 -20.15 -13.62 -11.48
CA GLU A 86 -20.01 -12.72 -12.64
C GLU A 86 -21.23 -11.81 -12.82
N LYS A 87 -22.38 -12.14 -12.20
CA LYS A 87 -23.63 -11.35 -12.27
C LYS A 87 -23.60 -10.01 -11.54
N LYS A 88 -22.47 -9.61 -10.93
CA LYS A 88 -22.35 -8.40 -10.08
C LYS A 88 -21.69 -7.21 -10.80
N SER A 89 -21.97 -7.00 -12.08
CA SER A 89 -21.38 -5.92 -12.88
C SER A 89 -21.63 -4.51 -12.30
N PHE A 90 -22.80 -4.25 -11.72
CA PHE A 90 -23.18 -3.00 -11.07
C PHE A 90 -22.32 -2.70 -9.83
N PHE A 91 -21.97 -3.74 -9.07
CA PHE A 91 -21.14 -3.58 -7.88
C PHE A 91 -19.74 -3.07 -8.24
N TYR A 92 -19.14 -3.61 -9.29
CA TYR A 92 -17.80 -3.20 -9.73
C TYR A 92 -17.76 -1.76 -10.27
N GLU A 93 -18.83 -1.32 -10.96
CA GLU A 93 -18.98 0.08 -11.36
C GLU A 93 -19.11 1.01 -10.15
N GLY A 94 -19.97 0.66 -9.19
CA GLY A 94 -20.14 1.46 -7.98
C GLY A 94 -18.87 1.55 -7.12
N LEU A 95 -18.09 0.48 -7.07
CA LEU A 95 -16.89 0.40 -6.24
C LEU A 95 -15.85 1.44 -6.64
N ASN A 96 -15.64 1.63 -7.94
CA ASN A 96 -14.63 2.56 -8.50
C ASN A 96 -15.23 3.85 -9.08
N SER A 97 -16.54 4.08 -8.98
CA SER A 97 -17.17 5.32 -9.45
C SER A 97 -16.62 6.53 -8.70
N ASN A 98 -16.29 7.60 -9.43
CA ASN A 98 -15.78 8.90 -8.94
C ASN A 98 -14.46 8.88 -8.14
N PHE A 99 -14.03 7.71 -7.68
CA PHE A 99 -12.81 7.51 -6.93
C PHE A 99 -12.37 6.06 -7.09
N GLN A 100 -11.22 5.85 -7.73
CA GLN A 100 -10.67 4.53 -7.96
C GLN A 100 -9.99 4.00 -6.70
N THR A 101 -10.32 2.77 -6.32
CA THR A 101 -9.78 2.08 -5.15
C THR A 101 -8.49 1.31 -5.49
N ILE A 102 -7.72 0.96 -4.46
CA ILE A 102 -6.65 -0.04 -4.59
C ILE A 102 -7.25 -1.40 -4.22
N SER A 103 -7.06 -2.39 -5.09
CA SER A 103 -7.56 -3.75 -4.91
C SER A 103 -6.42 -4.74 -4.68
N THR A 104 -6.76 -5.94 -4.21
CA THR A 104 -5.79 -6.97 -3.87
C THR A 104 -5.90 -8.15 -4.83
N PHE A 105 -4.80 -8.87 -5.00
CA PHE A 105 -4.81 -10.24 -5.48
C PHE A 105 -4.05 -11.14 -4.50
N ILE A 106 -4.36 -12.43 -4.51
CA ILE A 106 -3.78 -13.40 -3.58
C ILE A 106 -2.65 -14.14 -4.29
N LEU A 107 -1.48 -14.18 -3.66
CA LEU A 107 -0.46 -15.18 -3.95
C LEU A 107 -0.68 -16.35 -2.98
N ASN A 108 -0.54 -17.59 -3.43
CA ASN A 108 -0.77 -18.76 -2.59
C ASN A 108 0.21 -19.89 -2.91
N ASN A 109 0.20 -20.93 -2.07
CA ASN A 109 1.06 -22.11 -2.21
C ASN A 109 0.30 -23.33 -2.75
N GLU A 110 -0.86 -23.15 -3.35
CA GLU A 110 -1.78 -24.23 -3.70
C GLU A 110 -1.76 -24.62 -5.20
N GLN A 111 -0.77 -24.20 -5.99
CA GLN A 111 -0.74 -24.38 -7.46
C GLN A 111 -1.96 -23.81 -8.21
N THR A 112 -2.83 -23.07 -7.51
CA THR A 112 -4.08 -22.56 -8.05
C THR A 112 -3.82 -21.29 -8.85
N ILE A 113 -4.16 -21.32 -10.14
CA ILE A 113 -4.09 -20.16 -11.03
C ILE A 113 -5.52 -19.77 -11.42
N ALA A 114 -6.03 -18.70 -10.83
CA ALA A 114 -7.36 -18.15 -11.08
C ALA A 114 -7.27 -16.70 -11.60
N GLY A 115 -8.05 -16.37 -12.62
CA GLY A 115 -8.09 -15.02 -13.21
C GLY A 115 -6.85 -14.59 -14.00
N TYR A 116 -5.79 -15.39 -14.06
CA TYR A 116 -4.57 -15.11 -14.83
C TYR A 116 -4.70 -15.62 -16.28
N ASN A 117 -5.11 -14.73 -17.20
CA ASN A 117 -5.35 -15.04 -18.62
C ASN A 117 -4.78 -13.93 -19.53
N GLN A 118 -4.91 -14.09 -20.85
CA GLN A 118 -4.37 -13.13 -21.81
C GLN A 118 -4.91 -11.70 -21.61
N SER A 119 -6.18 -11.58 -21.23
CA SER A 119 -6.81 -10.29 -20.96
C SER A 119 -6.23 -9.61 -19.72
N THR A 120 -5.91 -10.36 -18.66
CA THR A 120 -5.34 -9.79 -17.42
C THR A 120 -3.84 -9.54 -17.53
N LYS A 121 -3.10 -10.31 -18.33
CA LYS A 121 -1.68 -10.07 -18.64
C LYS A 121 -1.41 -8.68 -19.23
N GLY A 122 -2.34 -8.14 -20.02
CA GLY A 122 -2.22 -6.78 -20.58
C GLY A 122 -2.22 -5.66 -19.53
N PHE A 123 -2.62 -5.94 -18.29
CA PHE A 123 -2.65 -4.98 -17.18
C PHE A 123 -1.44 -5.07 -16.26
N ILE A 124 -0.51 -5.99 -16.50
CA ILE A 124 0.75 -6.12 -15.77
C ILE A 124 1.61 -4.87 -16.01
N GLY A 125 2.12 -4.29 -14.92
CA GLY A 125 2.96 -3.09 -14.91
C GLY A 125 2.18 -1.78 -14.96
N SER A 126 0.97 -1.77 -15.54
CA SER A 126 0.11 -0.58 -15.57
C SER A 126 -0.82 -0.50 -14.36
N LYS A 127 -1.57 -1.58 -14.09
CA LYS A 127 -2.51 -1.68 -12.97
C LYS A 127 -2.13 -2.75 -11.96
N ILE A 128 -1.84 -3.95 -12.45
CA ILE A 128 -1.29 -5.02 -11.62
C ILE A 128 0.17 -4.65 -11.37
N LYS A 129 0.49 -4.28 -10.13
CA LYS A 129 1.82 -3.89 -9.70
C LYS A 129 2.70 -5.14 -9.66
N ALA A 130 3.22 -5.48 -10.83
CA ALA A 130 4.05 -6.63 -11.08
C ALA A 130 5.21 -6.24 -11.99
N ILE A 131 6.38 -6.80 -11.72
CA ILE A 131 7.55 -6.67 -12.57
C ILE A 131 7.54 -7.86 -13.52
N LYS A 132 7.50 -7.59 -14.83
CA LYS A 132 7.68 -8.62 -15.85
C LYS A 132 9.15 -9.05 -15.86
N LYS A 133 9.55 -9.97 -14.98
CA LYS A 133 10.83 -10.68 -15.12
C LYS A 133 10.62 -11.90 -16.01
N THR A 134 11.43 -12.02 -17.06
CA THR A 134 11.38 -13.14 -18.02
C THR A 134 12.36 -14.25 -17.70
N ASN A 135 13.26 -14.08 -16.74
CA ASN A 135 14.21 -15.07 -16.28
C ASN A 135 14.74 -14.62 -14.92
N GLU A 136 14.41 -15.32 -13.84
CA GLU A 136 15.21 -15.43 -12.60
C GLU A 136 14.43 -16.31 -11.62
N GLU A 137 15.13 -17.25 -10.99
CA GLU A 137 14.62 -18.01 -9.85
C GLU A 137 14.38 -17.04 -8.68
N GLY A 138 13.11 -16.73 -8.40
CA GLY A 138 12.73 -15.86 -7.30
C GLY A 138 12.89 -16.53 -5.93
N TYR A 139 13.27 -15.72 -4.94
CA TYR A 139 13.68 -16.14 -3.59
C TYR A 139 12.53 -16.55 -2.65
N TYR A 140 11.28 -16.51 -3.13
CA TYR A 140 10.10 -16.98 -2.40
C TYR A 140 9.11 -17.64 -3.35
N HIS A 141 8.87 -18.94 -3.13
CA HIS A 141 7.98 -19.74 -3.96
C HIS A 141 6.52 -19.54 -3.51
N TYR A 142 5.75 -18.74 -4.26
CA TYR A 142 4.33 -19.02 -4.40
C TYR A 142 4.17 -20.00 -5.56
N SER A 143 3.16 -20.85 -5.49
CA SER A 143 2.84 -21.77 -6.56
C SER A 143 1.52 -21.43 -7.26
N GLY A 144 0.73 -20.50 -6.71
CA GLY A 144 -0.53 -20.04 -7.29
C GLY A 144 -0.75 -18.53 -7.17
N ILE A 145 -1.65 -18.03 -8.02
CA ILE A 145 -2.12 -16.64 -8.07
C ILE A 145 -3.63 -16.62 -8.30
N GLU A 146 -4.33 -15.75 -7.58
CA GLU A 146 -5.74 -15.50 -7.76
C GLU A 146 -5.97 -14.01 -7.99
N LEU A 147 -6.20 -13.65 -9.26
CA LEU A 147 -6.51 -12.28 -9.67
C LEU A 147 -8.02 -12.00 -9.56
N PRO A 148 -8.41 -10.77 -9.22
CA PRO A 148 -9.82 -10.37 -9.25
C PRO A 148 -10.36 -10.31 -10.70
N PRO A 149 -11.69 -10.27 -10.88
CA PRO A 149 -12.35 -10.15 -12.16
C PRO A 149 -11.78 -9.03 -13.00
N LEU A 150 -11.71 -9.25 -14.31
CA LEU A 150 -11.17 -8.28 -15.26
C LEU A 150 -11.80 -6.88 -15.13
N LYS A 151 -13.09 -6.81 -14.76
CA LYS A 151 -13.76 -5.53 -14.53
C LYS A 151 -13.19 -4.77 -13.33
N ILE A 152 -12.92 -5.45 -12.21
CA ILE A 152 -12.20 -4.84 -11.09
C ILE A 152 -10.83 -4.38 -11.57
N ILE A 153 -10.09 -5.25 -12.27
CA ILE A 153 -8.76 -4.89 -12.77
C ILE A 153 -8.80 -3.61 -13.61
N LYS A 154 -9.75 -3.51 -14.54
CA LYS A 154 -9.92 -2.36 -15.43
C LYS A 154 -10.32 -1.08 -14.72
N GLU A 155 -11.02 -1.16 -13.59
CA GLU A 155 -11.56 0.03 -12.91
C GLU A 155 -10.73 0.44 -11.68
N SER A 156 -9.88 -0.44 -11.14
CA SER A 156 -9.03 -0.13 -9.99
C SER A 156 -7.89 0.82 -10.36
N LYS A 157 -7.45 1.58 -9.35
CA LYS A 157 -6.29 2.48 -9.46
C LYS A 157 -4.99 1.68 -9.56
N ALA A 158 -4.87 0.67 -8.71
CA ALA A 158 -3.77 -0.27 -8.66
C ALA A 158 -4.26 -1.60 -8.07
N ILE A 159 -3.52 -2.67 -8.36
CA ILE A 159 -3.72 -3.99 -7.77
C ILE A 159 -2.38 -4.52 -7.29
N CYS A 160 -2.34 -4.96 -6.04
CA CYS A 160 -1.12 -5.34 -5.36
C CYS A 160 -1.30 -6.69 -4.64
N ALA A 161 -0.17 -7.31 -4.27
CA ALA A 161 -0.17 -8.60 -3.60
C ALA A 161 -0.40 -8.44 -2.08
N THR A 162 -1.26 -9.29 -1.52
CA THR A 162 -1.44 -9.44 -0.07
C THR A 162 -1.00 -10.85 0.36
N TYR A 163 0.31 -11.07 0.49
CA TYR A 163 0.83 -12.34 1.00
C TYR A 163 1.86 -12.14 2.10
N ASP A 164 1.47 -12.41 3.34
CA ASP A 164 2.39 -12.24 4.46
C ASP A 164 3.22 -13.51 4.66
N TYR A 165 4.55 -13.39 4.71
CA TYR A 165 5.44 -14.53 5.01
C TYR A 165 5.62 -14.68 6.53
N PRO A 166 5.05 -15.72 7.15
CA PRO A 166 5.35 -16.03 8.55
C PRO A 166 6.72 -16.69 8.68
N ASN A 167 7.34 -16.53 9.84
CA ASN A 167 8.52 -17.28 10.25
C ASN A 167 8.14 -18.72 10.66
N ASN A 168 9.12 -19.53 11.08
CA ASN A 168 8.90 -20.93 11.49
C ASN A 168 7.95 -21.09 12.70
N LEU A 169 7.69 -20.02 13.46
CA LEU A 169 6.75 -19.98 14.57
C LEU A 169 5.35 -19.50 14.15
N GLY A 170 5.14 -19.23 12.87
CA GLY A 170 3.89 -18.67 12.35
C GLY A 170 3.76 -17.16 12.58
N GLU A 171 4.83 -16.47 12.96
CA GLU A 171 4.80 -15.04 13.28
C GLU A 171 5.21 -14.19 12.08
N ILE A 172 4.54 -13.05 11.88
CA ILE A 172 4.87 -12.05 10.87
C ILE A 172 5.52 -10.87 11.58
N ASP A 173 6.83 -10.74 11.43
CA ASP A 173 7.66 -9.72 12.05
C ASP A 173 8.27 -8.75 11.03
N ASN A 174 8.26 -9.13 9.75
CA ASN A 174 9.06 -8.49 8.71
C ASN A 174 8.26 -8.24 7.41
N ILE A 175 8.69 -7.23 6.65
CA ILE A 175 8.28 -6.97 5.28
C ILE A 175 9.39 -7.43 4.35
N TYR A 176 9.10 -8.42 3.52
CA TYR A 176 10.02 -8.93 2.49
C TYR A 176 9.70 -8.31 1.14
N ALA A 177 10.67 -8.23 0.23
CA ALA A 177 10.40 -7.90 -1.17
C ALA A 177 9.85 -9.13 -1.91
N TYR A 178 8.80 -8.97 -2.72
CA TYR A 178 8.50 -9.99 -3.73
C TYR A 178 9.23 -9.63 -5.02
N HIS A 179 9.80 -10.64 -5.68
CA HIS A 179 10.58 -10.46 -6.91
C HIS A 179 9.72 -10.08 -8.11
N GLU A 180 8.48 -10.55 -8.18
CA GLU A 180 7.60 -10.37 -9.34
C GLU A 180 6.44 -9.41 -9.09
N PHE A 181 6.12 -9.11 -7.83
CA PHE A 181 4.92 -8.36 -7.46
C PHE A 181 5.23 -7.29 -6.42
N GLU A 182 4.54 -6.16 -6.48
CA GLU A 182 4.61 -5.15 -5.43
C GLU A 182 3.63 -5.49 -4.31
N ASN A 183 4.12 -5.44 -3.07
CA ASN A 183 3.32 -5.66 -1.89
C ASN A 183 2.36 -4.50 -1.68
N CYS A 184 1.13 -4.80 -1.25
CA CYS A 184 0.14 -3.74 -0.98
C CYS A 184 0.60 -2.64 -0.01
N PRO A 185 1.36 -2.92 1.07
CA PRO A 185 1.89 -1.84 1.90
C PRO A 185 2.76 -0.83 1.12
N LEU A 186 3.56 -1.32 0.17
CA LEU A 186 4.43 -0.49 -0.65
C LEU A 186 3.60 0.34 -1.66
N THR A 187 2.62 -0.29 -2.32
CA THR A 187 1.72 0.40 -3.26
C THR A 187 0.94 1.51 -2.57
N ILE A 188 0.33 1.22 -1.41
CA ILE A 188 -0.39 2.22 -0.62
C ILE A 188 0.52 3.37 -0.22
N THR A 189 1.75 3.06 0.21
CA THR A 189 2.73 4.09 0.59
C THR A 189 3.10 4.98 -0.59
N ASN A 190 3.41 4.39 -1.74
CA ASN A 190 3.78 5.11 -2.95
C ASN A 190 2.69 6.04 -3.47
N GLU A 191 1.42 5.65 -3.34
CA GLU A 191 0.29 6.51 -3.68
C GLU A 191 0.21 7.79 -2.84
N LEU A 192 0.73 7.77 -1.61
CA LEU A 192 0.91 9.00 -0.83
C LEU A 192 2.12 9.80 -1.27
N LEU A 193 3.25 9.12 -1.53
CA LEU A 193 4.54 9.74 -1.85
C LEU A 193 4.59 10.40 -3.23
N TYR A 194 3.77 9.93 -4.19
CA TYR A 194 3.76 10.49 -5.54
C TYR A 194 3.39 11.97 -5.59
N SER A 195 2.57 12.49 -4.66
CA SER A 195 2.29 13.93 -4.58
C SER A 195 3.54 14.77 -4.33
N ASP A 196 4.56 14.15 -3.76
CA ASP A 196 5.81 14.81 -3.38
C ASP A 196 6.96 14.44 -4.33
N SER A 197 6.65 13.82 -5.48
CA SER A 197 7.64 13.32 -6.45
C SER A 197 8.62 12.32 -5.84
N LEU A 198 8.11 11.45 -4.95
CA LEU A 198 8.86 10.41 -4.27
C LEU A 198 8.25 9.03 -4.53
N GLN A 199 9.09 7.99 -4.45
CA GLN A 199 8.66 6.60 -4.53
C GLN A 199 9.63 5.71 -3.75
N ILE A 200 9.11 4.75 -3.01
CA ILE A 200 9.90 3.63 -2.49
C ILE A 200 9.86 2.49 -3.50
N LYS A 201 11.02 1.91 -3.79
CA LYS A 201 11.16 0.74 -4.67
C LYS A 201 12.25 -0.17 -4.15
N PHE A 202 12.15 -1.47 -4.43
CA PHE A 202 13.27 -2.38 -4.23
C PHE A 202 14.40 -2.06 -5.24
N ASP A 203 15.59 -1.83 -4.71
CA ASP A 203 16.85 -1.66 -5.43
C ASP A 203 17.47 -3.05 -5.58
N ASP A 204 17.36 -3.61 -6.80
CA ASP A 204 17.87 -4.95 -7.11
C ASP A 204 19.40 -5.04 -6.94
N ASP A 205 20.14 -3.96 -7.21
CA ASP A 205 21.61 -3.94 -7.14
C ASP A 205 22.10 -4.03 -5.68
N GLN A 206 21.34 -3.42 -4.76
CA GLN A 206 21.63 -3.43 -3.33
C GLN A 206 20.79 -4.44 -2.55
N ALA A 207 19.92 -5.18 -3.25
CA ALA A 207 18.93 -6.10 -2.69
C ALA A 207 18.11 -5.52 -1.53
N GLN A 208 17.77 -4.23 -1.55
CA GLN A 208 17.07 -3.57 -0.44
C GLN A 208 16.09 -2.50 -0.91
N TYR A 209 15.15 -2.10 -0.06
CA TYR A 209 14.28 -0.99 -0.38
C TYR A 209 15.05 0.34 -0.36
N ALA A 210 14.70 1.22 -1.30
CA ALA A 210 15.24 2.57 -1.36
C ALA A 210 14.14 3.59 -1.69
N LEU A 211 14.31 4.79 -1.13
CA LEU A 211 13.53 5.96 -1.47
C LEU A 211 14.18 6.64 -2.68
N TYR A 212 13.38 6.85 -3.71
CA TYR A 212 13.76 7.51 -4.95
C TYR A 212 13.06 8.86 -5.07
N SER A 213 13.76 9.81 -5.67
CA SER A 213 13.11 10.91 -6.38
C SER A 213 12.60 10.41 -7.73
N ILE A 214 11.42 10.84 -8.11
CA ILE A 214 10.80 10.49 -9.40
C ILE A 214 10.58 11.72 -10.26
N LYS A 215 10.62 11.52 -11.58
CA LYS A 215 10.21 12.50 -12.59
C LYS A 215 9.48 11.79 -13.71
N ASN A 216 8.28 12.26 -14.05
CA ASN A 216 7.41 11.61 -15.05
C ASN A 216 7.21 10.11 -14.74
N ASP A 217 6.87 9.80 -13.48
CA ASP A 217 6.65 8.44 -12.97
C ASP A 217 7.86 7.49 -13.09
N LYS A 218 9.06 8.03 -13.34
CA LYS A 218 10.29 7.25 -13.43
C LYS A 218 11.24 7.62 -12.29
N PRO A 219 11.78 6.63 -11.56
CA PRO A 219 12.89 6.85 -10.64
C PRO A 219 14.08 7.47 -11.37
N ILE A 220 14.58 8.59 -10.85
CA ILE A 220 15.75 9.28 -11.43
C ILE A 220 16.97 9.23 -10.53
N ARG A 221 16.79 9.15 -9.21
CA ARG A 221 17.89 9.15 -8.25
C ARG A 221 17.45 8.54 -6.93
N VAL A 222 18.29 7.65 -6.40
CA VAL A 222 18.22 7.19 -5.02
C VAL A 222 18.50 8.35 -4.07
N ILE A 223 17.58 8.60 -3.16
CA ILE A 223 17.73 9.55 -2.06
C ILE A 223 18.40 8.85 -0.87
N GLN A 224 17.87 7.69 -0.49
CA GLN A 224 18.39 6.86 0.60
C GLN A 224 17.92 5.42 0.47
N HIS A 225 18.71 4.48 0.97
CA HIS A 225 18.25 3.13 1.26
C HIS A 225 17.49 3.12 2.59
N ILE A 226 16.42 2.33 2.69
CA ILE A 226 15.51 2.36 3.83
C ILE A 226 15.53 1.05 4.64
N GLY A 227 15.95 1.16 5.90
CA GLY A 227 15.57 0.29 7.03
C GLY A 227 15.55 -1.20 6.75
N THR A 228 16.58 -1.71 6.06
CA THR A 228 16.75 -3.13 5.76
C THR A 228 17.73 -3.76 6.73
N GLU A 229 17.29 -4.81 7.41
CA GLU A 229 18.12 -5.73 8.15
C GLU A 229 18.36 -6.99 7.32
N THR A 230 19.44 -7.71 7.62
CA THR A 230 19.75 -8.99 6.97
C THR A 230 19.67 -10.13 7.99
N LYS A 231 18.85 -11.14 7.70
CA LYS A 231 18.71 -12.36 8.52
C LYS A 231 18.58 -13.55 7.59
N TYR A 232 19.36 -14.60 7.87
CA TYR A 232 19.46 -15.80 7.03
C TYR A 232 19.75 -15.50 5.54
N ASN A 233 20.57 -14.48 5.25
CA ASN A 233 20.88 -13.98 3.91
C ASN A 233 19.71 -13.32 3.16
N PHE A 234 18.62 -12.97 3.85
CA PHE A 234 17.51 -12.22 3.29
C PHE A 234 17.47 -10.81 3.84
N ASN A 235 17.25 -9.84 2.96
CA ASN A 235 17.00 -8.47 3.34
C ASN A 235 15.51 -8.27 3.62
N TYR A 236 15.21 -7.65 4.75
CA TYR A 236 13.84 -7.43 5.20
C TYR A 236 13.72 -6.12 5.97
N THR A 237 12.49 -5.62 6.08
CA THR A 237 12.20 -4.43 6.88
C THR A 237 11.38 -4.84 8.11
N PRO A 238 11.91 -4.68 9.34
CA PRO A 238 11.16 -4.97 10.57
C PRO A 238 9.89 -4.12 10.67
N ILE A 239 8.78 -4.76 11.02
CA ILE A 239 7.48 -4.07 11.12
C ILE A 239 7.44 -3.24 12.41
N GLN A 240 7.18 -1.95 12.27
CA GLN A 240 6.86 -1.07 13.39
C GLN A 240 5.37 -1.13 13.68
N LYS A 241 5.01 -1.81 14.77
CA LYS A 241 3.61 -1.91 15.22
C LYS A 241 3.06 -0.53 15.60
N LYS A 242 1.84 -0.25 15.13
CA LYS A 242 1.09 0.94 15.51
C LYS A 242 -0.37 0.58 15.80
N ILE A 243 -1.00 1.38 16.67
CA ILE A 243 -2.42 1.29 16.99
C ILE A 243 -3.15 2.38 16.21
N TYR A 244 -4.23 2.00 15.53
CA TYR A 244 -5.01 2.88 14.66
C TYR A 244 -6.38 3.23 15.26
N LYS A 245 -6.94 4.35 14.83
CA LYS A 245 -8.35 4.65 15.05
C LYS A 245 -9.18 3.63 14.28
N LYS A 246 -10.09 2.96 14.99
CA LYS A 246 -11.02 1.99 14.43
C LYS A 246 -12.44 2.50 14.53
N ILE A 247 -13.22 2.29 13.47
CA ILE A 247 -14.63 2.61 13.43
C ILE A 247 -15.36 1.38 12.88
N LYS A 248 -16.41 0.92 13.57
CA LYS A 248 -17.22 -0.19 13.07
C LYS A 248 -17.99 0.23 11.83
N ALA A 249 -18.05 -0.64 10.82
CA ALA A 249 -18.78 -0.37 9.59
C ALA A 249 -20.29 -0.19 9.87
N LYS A 250 -20.87 -0.97 10.78
CA LYS A 250 -22.27 -0.81 11.21
C LYS A 250 -22.56 0.61 11.70
N ASP A 251 -21.74 1.12 12.62
CA ASP A 251 -21.97 2.43 13.23
C ASP A 251 -21.91 3.56 12.18
N LEU A 252 -21.07 3.42 11.16
CA LEU A 252 -21.04 4.36 10.03
C LEU A 252 -22.27 4.26 9.14
N LEU A 253 -22.69 3.04 8.81
CA LEU A 253 -23.85 2.80 7.97
C LEU A 253 -25.17 3.26 8.61
N GLU A 254 -25.27 3.16 9.94
CA GLU A 254 -26.43 3.62 10.71
C GLU A 254 -26.36 5.12 11.07
N GLY A 255 -25.25 5.80 10.76
CA GLY A 255 -25.04 7.20 11.12
C GLY A 255 -24.73 7.47 12.60
N ASN A 256 -24.45 6.41 13.37
CA ASN A 256 -24.10 6.45 14.80
C ASN A 256 -22.66 6.90 15.05
N ALA A 257 -21.77 6.79 14.06
CA ALA A 257 -20.40 7.24 14.12
C ALA A 257 -20.12 8.42 13.18
N LYS A 258 -19.38 9.43 13.66
CA LYS A 258 -18.81 10.47 12.81
C LYS A 258 -17.43 10.05 12.31
N ILE A 259 -17.23 10.16 11.00
CA ILE A 259 -15.93 9.93 10.38
C ILE A 259 -15.21 11.26 10.11
N GLU A 260 -14.00 11.36 10.67
CA GLU A 260 -13.08 12.45 10.40
C GLU A 260 -12.29 12.15 9.12
N PHE A 261 -11.75 13.21 8.50
CA PHE A 261 -10.88 13.08 7.35
C PHE A 261 -9.63 12.25 7.69
N SER A 262 -9.29 11.33 6.78
CA SER A 262 -8.11 10.46 6.81
C SER A 262 -7.58 10.37 5.38
N GLN A 263 -6.26 10.36 5.19
CA GLN A 263 -5.69 10.22 3.84
C GLN A 263 -5.86 8.79 3.30
N ILE A 264 -5.84 7.81 4.21
CA ILE A 264 -6.02 6.38 3.94
C ILE A 264 -7.18 5.86 4.79
N TYR A 265 -8.12 5.20 4.14
CA TYR A 265 -9.06 4.30 4.80
C TYR A 265 -8.73 2.85 4.43
N ILE A 266 -8.62 1.99 5.44
CA ILE A 266 -8.47 0.55 5.27
C ILE A 266 -9.77 -0.10 5.71
N ILE A 267 -10.52 -0.69 4.78
CA ILE A 267 -11.71 -1.49 5.11
C ILE A 267 -11.26 -2.91 5.40
N ASN A 268 -11.44 -3.33 6.66
CA ASN A 268 -11.14 -4.67 7.11
C ASN A 268 -12.34 -5.58 6.87
N SER A 269 -12.36 -6.35 5.77
CA SER A 269 -13.45 -7.32 5.53
C SER A 269 -13.16 -8.71 6.06
N SER A 270 -11.98 -8.94 6.63
CA SER A 270 -11.54 -10.24 7.12
C SER A 270 -11.25 -10.18 8.62
N GLN A 271 -11.70 -11.21 9.32
CA GLN A 271 -11.39 -11.39 10.74
C GLN A 271 -10.09 -12.20 10.93
N ASN A 272 -9.30 -12.37 9.86
CA ASN A 272 -8.02 -13.06 9.93
C ASN A 272 -7.09 -12.35 10.91
N LYS A 273 -6.59 -13.14 11.86
CA LYS A 273 -5.58 -12.74 12.81
C LYS A 273 -4.25 -13.36 12.46
N PHE A 274 -3.20 -12.63 12.74
CA PHE A 274 -1.82 -12.99 12.51
C PHE A 274 -1.07 -12.92 13.84
N LYS A 275 -0.04 -13.75 14.00
CA LYS A 275 0.85 -13.66 15.15
C LYS A 275 1.98 -12.69 14.81
N LEU A 276 2.34 -11.80 15.72
CA LEU A 276 3.55 -10.98 15.67
C LEU A 276 4.67 -11.65 16.46
N LEU A 277 5.89 -11.11 16.34
CA LEU A 277 7.03 -11.52 17.16
C LEU A 277 6.67 -11.49 18.65
N GLY A 278 6.85 -12.60 19.35
CA GLY A 278 6.49 -12.74 20.76
C GLY A 278 5.08 -13.29 20.97
N GLY A 279 4.41 -13.77 19.92
CA GLY A 279 3.14 -14.49 19.98
C GLY A 279 1.88 -13.63 20.10
N GLU A 280 1.99 -12.30 20.03
CA GLU A 280 0.82 -11.40 20.10
C GLU A 280 -0.05 -11.52 18.84
N GLU A 281 -1.38 -11.61 18.99
CA GLU A 281 -2.31 -11.59 17.86
C GLU A 281 -2.64 -10.17 17.39
N ILE A 282 -2.65 -9.96 16.07
CA ILE A 282 -3.06 -8.71 15.41
C ILE A 282 -4.01 -9.00 14.25
N TYR A 283 -4.99 -8.14 14.00
CA TYR A 283 -5.84 -8.27 12.81
C TYR A 283 -5.07 -7.89 11.55
N GLY A 284 -5.42 -8.52 10.41
CA GLY A 284 -4.77 -8.24 9.11
C GLY A 284 -4.77 -6.77 8.70
N SER A 285 -5.83 -6.03 9.02
CA SER A 285 -5.91 -4.59 8.74
C SER A 285 -4.94 -3.75 9.58
N ASP A 286 -4.75 -4.06 10.86
CA ASP A 286 -3.77 -3.40 11.71
C ASP A 286 -2.34 -3.76 11.30
N LEU A 287 -2.11 -5.02 10.89
CA LEU A 287 -0.84 -5.47 10.33
C LEU A 287 -0.50 -4.68 9.05
N LEU A 288 -1.44 -4.61 8.10
CA LEU A 288 -1.29 -3.83 6.87
C LEU A 288 -1.02 -2.36 7.18
N GLY A 289 -1.81 -1.76 8.07
CA GLY A 289 -1.59 -0.37 8.51
C GLY A 289 -0.17 -0.20 9.05
N SER A 290 0.27 -1.08 9.95
CA SER A 290 1.62 -1.06 10.54
C SER A 290 2.72 -1.18 9.49
N LYS A 291 2.53 -1.98 8.44
CA LYS A 291 3.48 -2.07 7.32
C LYS A 291 3.55 -0.77 6.50
N VAL A 292 2.41 -0.14 6.22
CA VAL A 292 2.35 1.17 5.55
C VAL A 292 3.03 2.24 6.40
N PHE A 293 2.72 2.28 7.69
CA PHE A 293 3.35 3.20 8.64
C PHE A 293 4.87 2.99 8.69
N THR A 294 5.34 1.73 8.69
CA THR A 294 6.76 1.41 8.70
C THR A 294 7.48 2.05 7.50
N PHE A 295 6.95 1.91 6.28
CA PHE A 295 7.56 2.52 5.11
C PHE A 295 7.52 4.06 5.15
N LEU A 296 6.40 4.66 5.58
CA LEU A 296 6.28 6.11 5.72
C LEU A 296 7.26 6.67 6.77
N ASP A 297 7.36 6.01 7.93
CA ASP A 297 8.28 6.42 9.00
C ASP A 297 9.74 6.32 8.55
N LEU A 298 10.12 5.22 7.88
CA LEU A 298 11.46 5.07 7.32
C LEU A 298 11.77 6.10 6.24
N ALA A 299 10.83 6.37 5.34
CA ALA A 299 10.98 7.44 4.35
C ALA A 299 11.13 8.82 5.02
N SER A 300 10.50 9.02 6.18
CA SER A 300 10.55 10.28 6.92
C SER A 300 11.88 10.55 7.66
N LYS A 301 12.64 9.49 7.98
CA LYS A 301 13.85 9.54 8.81
C LYS A 301 15.10 10.00 8.06
N ILE A 302 14.99 10.91 7.10
CA ILE A 302 16.16 11.42 6.37
C ILE A 302 17.18 12.01 7.35
N SER A 303 18.27 11.30 7.56
CA SER A 303 19.52 11.83 8.07
C SER A 303 20.42 12.09 6.87
N VAL A 304 20.46 13.33 6.38
CA VAL A 304 21.52 13.73 5.45
C VAL A 304 22.79 13.93 6.28
N PHE A 305 23.80 13.11 6.02
CA PHE A 305 25.20 13.42 6.35
C PHE A 305 25.72 14.49 5.40
#